data_AF-A0A9D8TF31-F1
#
_entry.id   AF-A0A9D8TF31-F1
#
_cell.length_a   1.000
_cell.length_b   1.000
_cell.length_c   1.000
_cell.angle_alpha   90.00
_cell.angle_beta   90.00
_cell.angle_gamma   90.00
#
_symmetry.space_group_name_H-M   'P 1'
#
loop_
_entity.id
_entity.type
_entity.pdbx_description
1 polymer ?
#
loop_
_entity_poly.entity_id
_entity_poly.type
_entity_poly.pdbx_seq_one_letter_code
_entity_poly.pdbx_strand_id
1 'polypeptide(L)' 'NIQGKIELMRCKHCLRYALKACPKQADHQVLDEPLHLVYKQYRLPLAFDCRRCEMIILKA' A
#
# COMPACT_ATOMS: atom_id res chain seq x y z
N ASN A 1 10.78 -2.29 -4.37
CA ASN A 1 11.86 -3.25 -4.09
C ASN A 1 11.83 -3.57 -2.59
N ILE A 2 11.57 -4.82 -2.21
CA ILE A 2 11.27 -5.25 -0.81
C ILE A 2 12.51 -5.83 -0.11
N GLN A 3 13.67 -5.79 -0.76
CA GLN A 3 14.93 -6.36 -0.25
C GLN A 3 15.30 -5.73 1.10
N GLY A 4 15.27 -6.53 2.16
CA GLY A 4 15.58 -6.13 3.54
C GLY A 4 14.37 -5.82 4.43
N LYS A 5 13.14 -5.77 3.90
CA LYS A 5 11.93 -5.50 4.68
C LYS A 5 11.13 -6.77 4.93
N ILE A 6 10.68 -6.97 6.17
CA ILE A 6 9.86 -8.13 6.57
C ILE A 6 8.39 -7.82 6.27
N GLU A 7 7.72 -8.70 5.52
CA GLU A 7 6.26 -8.64 5.31
C GLU A 7 5.54 -8.98 6.61
N LEU A 8 4.75 -8.03 7.12
CA LEU A 8 3.92 -8.22 8.30
C LEU A 8 2.51 -8.69 7.93
N MET A 9 1.97 -8.17 6.83
CA MET A 9 0.60 -8.44 6.39
C MET A 9 0.45 -8.17 4.89
N ARG A 10 -0.42 -8.94 4.24
CA ARG A 10 -0.83 -8.78 2.85
C ARG A 10 -2.35 -8.76 2.73
N CYS A 11 -2.87 -7.77 2.00
CA CYS A 11 -4.29 -7.56 1.77
C CYS A 11 -4.62 -7.60 0.28
N LYS A 12 -5.67 -8.33 -0.13
CA LYS A 12 -6.17 -8.39 -1.52
C LYS A 12 -7.00 -7.18 -1.95
N HIS A 13 -7.47 -6.38 -0.99
CA HIS A 13 -8.15 -5.12 -1.27
C HIS A 13 -7.18 -4.00 -0.91
N CYS A 14 -6.64 -3.31 -1.91
CA CYS A 14 -5.66 -2.26 -1.69
C CYS A 14 -6.34 -0.94 -1.31
N LEU A 15 -5.73 -0.18 -0.39
CA LEU A 15 -6.23 1.16 -0.01
C LEU A 15 -6.39 2.09 -1.22
N ARG A 16 -5.57 1.93 -2.26
CA ARG A 16 -5.73 2.67 -3.53
C ARG A 16 -7.09 2.46 -4.16
N TYR A 17 -7.67 1.26 -4.09
CA TYR A 17 -9.04 1.06 -4.56
C TYR A 17 -10.06 1.78 -3.68
N ALA A 18 -9.96 1.62 -2.36
CA ALA A 18 -10.87 2.27 -1.41
C ALA A 18 -10.84 3.80 -1.49
N LEU A 19 -9.68 4.37 -1.82
CA LEU A 19 -9.46 5.81 -1.98
C LEU A 19 -9.65 6.32 -3.41
N LYS A 20 -10.14 5.49 -4.35
CA LYS A 20 -10.29 5.85 -5.78
C LYS A 20 -8.97 6.33 -6.44
N ALA A 21 -7.83 5.84 -5.94
CA ALA A 21 -6.48 6.12 -6.43
C ALA A 21 -5.84 4.91 -7.14
N CYS A 22 -6.66 3.91 -7.49
CA CYS A 22 -6.19 2.72 -8.17
C CYS A 22 -5.98 3.05 -9.66
N PRO A 23 -4.79 2.81 -10.24
CA PRO A 23 -4.51 3.14 -11.64
C PRO A 23 -5.33 2.29 -12.63
N LYS A 24 -6.02 1.25 -12.14
CA LYS A 24 -6.99 0.47 -12.94
C LYS A 24 -8.33 1.19 -13.14
N GLN A 25 -8.61 2.26 -12.40
CA GLN A 25 -9.82 3.06 -12.54
C GLN A 25 -9.58 4.19 -13.55
N ALA A 26 -10.54 4.42 -14.44
CA ALA A 26 -10.41 5.40 -15.51
C ALA A 26 -10.25 6.84 -14.97
N ASP A 27 -10.93 7.16 -13.87
CA ASP A 27 -10.84 8.44 -13.16
C ASP A 27 -10.20 8.19 -11.78
N HIS A 28 -8.89 7.97 -11.76
CA HIS A 28 -8.15 7.74 -10.53
C HIS A 28 -7.52 9.04 -10.02
N GLN A 29 -7.62 9.26 -8.72
CA GLN A 29 -6.93 10.36 -8.06
C GLN A 29 -5.45 10.02 -7.91
N VAL A 30 -4.60 11.03 -8.10
CA VAL A 30 -3.18 10.92 -7.76
C VAL A 30 -3.08 10.90 -6.23
N LEU A 31 -2.45 9.87 -5.70
CA LEU A 31 -2.20 9.71 -4.28
C LEU A 31 -0.71 9.93 -4.03
N ASP A 32 -0.40 10.83 -3.10
CA ASP A 32 0.99 11.06 -2.72
C ASP A 32 1.56 9.83 -2.01
N GLU A 33 2.62 9.27 -2.60
CA GLU A 33 3.39 8.15 -2.04
C GLU A 33 4.74 8.69 -1.52
N PRO A 34 5.32 8.13 -0.44
CA PRO A 34 4.99 6.85 0.20
C PRO A 34 3.95 6.92 1.33
N LEU A 35 3.03 5.95 1.35
CA LEU A 35 2.06 5.78 2.44
C LEU A 35 2.60 4.91 3.57
N HIS A 36 2.13 5.21 4.78
CA HIS A 36 2.48 4.47 6.00
C HIS A 36 1.23 4.18 6.82
N LEU A 37 1.13 2.95 7.34
CA LEU A 37 0.17 2.64 8.39
C LEU A 37 0.75 3.11 9.73
N VAL A 38 0.05 4.02 10.39
CA VAL A 38 0.42 4.51 11.72
C VAL A 38 -0.31 3.67 12.76
N TYR A 39 0.45 2.94 13.59
CA TYR A 39 -0.07 2.16 14.70
C TYR A 39 0.75 2.42 15.96
N LYS A 40 0.15 3.12 16.93
CA LYS A 40 0.86 3.60 18.13
C LYS A 40 2.11 4.41 17.74
N GLN A 41 3.29 3.96 18.15
CA GLN A 41 4.59 4.57 17.83
C GLN A 41 5.22 4.04 16.53
N TYR A 42 4.58 3.09 15.85
CA TYR A 42 5.13 2.46 14.65
C TYR A 42 4.59 3.14 13.38
N ARG A 43 5.50 3.40 12.44
CA ARG A 43 5.18 3.78 11.06
C ARG A 43 5.57 2.63 10.14
N LEU A 44 4.58 1.89 9.69
CA LEU A 44 4.79 0.70 8.87
C LEU A 44 4.64 1.09 7.39
N PRO A 45 5.71 1.05 6.58
CA PRO A 45 5.61 1.37 5.17
C PRO A 45 4.65 0.45 4.43
N LEU A 46 3.86 1.04 3.54
CA LEU A 46 2.96 0.32 2.65
C LEU A 46 3.59 0.19 1.26
N ALA A 47 3.41 -0.98 0.66
CA ALA A 47 3.74 -1.22 -0.74
C ALA A 47 2.49 -1.71 -1.48
N PHE A 48 2.26 -1.17 -2.68
CA PHE A 48 1.10 -1.51 -3.50
C PHE A 48 1.54 -2.25 -4.76
N ASP A 49 0.95 -3.42 -4.99
CA ASP A 49 0.97 -4.10 -6.29
C ASP A 49 -0.42 -3.99 -6.92
N CYS A 50 -0.65 -2.89 -7.65
CA CYS A 50 -1.92 -2.68 -8.35
C CYS A 50 -2.18 -3.72 -9.46
N ARG A 51 -1.15 -4.42 -9.97
CA ARG A 51 -1.36 -5.48 -10.98
C ARG A 51 -2.10 -6.65 -10.35
N ARG A 52 -1.69 -7.08 -9.16
CA ARG A 52 -2.31 -8.17 -8.39
C ARG A 52 -3.40 -7.71 -7.40
N CYS A 53 -3.63 -6.39 -7.31
CA CYS A 53 -4.48 -5.76 -6.28
C CYS A 53 -4.00 -6.06 -4.85
N GLU A 54 -2.70 -6.28 -4.66
CA GLU A 54 -2.15 -6.59 -3.34
C GLU A 54 -1.62 -5.32 -2.66
N MET A 55 -1.84 -5.21 -1.35
CA MET A 55 -1.21 -4.21 -0.48
C MET A 55 -0.42 -4.95 0.59
N ILE A 56 0.85 -4.59 0.73
CA ILE A 56 1.79 -5.24 1.63
C ILE A 56 2.20 -4.23 2.70
N ILE A 57 2.09 -4.63 3.95
CA ILE A 57 2.57 -3.88 5.12
C ILE A 57 3.95 -4.42 5.47
N LEU A 58 4.92 -3.53 5.52
CA LEU A 58 6.31 -3.87 5.73
C LEU A 58 6.79 -3.36 7.09
N LYS A 59 7.66 -4.12 7.75
CA LYS A 59 8.47 -3.64 8.88
C LYS A 59 9.70 -2.94 8.31
N ALA A 60 9.90 -1.69 8.74
CA ALA A 60 11.12 -0.93 8.46
C ALA A 60 12.31 -1.50 9.23
#